data_AF-K0YJL3-F1
#
_entry.id   AF-K0YJL3-F1
#
_cell.length_a   1.000
_cell.length_b   1.000
_cell.length_c   1.000
_cell.angle_alpha   90.00
_cell.angle_beta   90.00
_cell.angle_gamma   90.00
#
_symmetry.space_group_name_H-M   'P 1'
#
loop_
_entity.id
_entity.type
_entity.pdbx_description
1 polymer ?
#
loop_
_entity_poly.entity_id
_entity_poly.type
_entity_poly.pdbx_seq_one_letter_code
_entity_poly.pdbx_strand_id
1 'polypeptide(L)'
;MTEIAIGLLVSVACLISALVLFSGHGVFMVASLNRMDPAEREANYDVKRACRATGVFALAAGVLVLVFIALKYAVLVEGLSAGVLTPYTWFMIIAIIGVLIASNYYISTRCKK
;
A
#
# COMPACT_ATOMS: atom_id res chain seq x y z
N MET A 1 -11.74 3.05 20.15
CA MET A 1 -12.59 2.24 19.23
C MET A 1 -12.70 2.85 17.83
N THR A 2 -12.95 4.15 17.68
CA THR A 2 -13.01 4.83 16.36
C THR A 2 -11.74 4.65 15.52
N GLU A 3 -10.55 4.81 16.11
CA GLU A 3 -9.28 4.65 15.39
C GLU A 3 -9.04 3.20 14.91
N ILE A 4 -9.52 2.21 15.67
CA ILE A 4 -9.48 0.79 15.27
C ILE A 4 -10.39 0.58 14.06
N ALA A 5 -11.61 1.13 14.09
CA ALA A 5 -12.53 1.03 12.96
C ALA A 5 -11.99 1.72 11.70
N ILE A 6 -11.46 2.94 11.82
CA ILE A 6 -10.84 3.68 10.70
C ILE A 6 -9.64 2.91 10.16
N GLY A 7 -8.76 2.42 11.05
CA GLY A 7 -7.62 1.60 10.65
C GLY A 7 -8.06 0.36 9.88
N LEU A 8 -9.09 -0.36 10.35
CA LEU A 8 -9.58 -1.57 9.69
C LEU A 8 -10.13 -1.26 8.30
N LEU A 9 -10.91 -0.18 8.17
CA LEU A 9 -11.41 0.28 6.89
C LEU A 9 -10.28 0.58 5.91
N VAL A 10 -9.25 1.31 6.35
CA VAL A 10 -8.06 1.63 5.54
C VAL A 10 -7.32 0.36 5.13
N SER A 11 -7.07 -0.55 6.08
CA SER A 11 -6.38 -1.82 5.82
C SER A 11 -7.15 -2.67 4.81
N VAL A 12 -8.46 -2.85 5.00
CA VAL A 12 -9.32 -3.60 4.08
C VAL A 12 -9.32 -2.97 2.69
N ALA A 13 -9.46 -1.64 2.59
CA ALA A 13 -9.41 -0.95 1.31
C ALA A 13 -8.07 -1.17 0.60
N CYS A 14 -6.94 -1.09 1.32
CA CYS A 14 -5.61 -1.37 0.77
C CYS A 14 -5.46 -2.84 0.32
N LEU A 15 -5.96 -3.79 1.08
CA LEU A 15 -5.89 -5.22 0.74
C LEU A 15 -6.75 -5.55 -0.49
N ILE A 16 -7.97 -5.01 -0.57
CA ILE A 16 -8.82 -5.15 -1.77
C ILE A 16 -8.14 -4.51 -2.98
N SER A 17 -7.56 -3.32 -2.80
CA SER A 17 -6.80 -2.62 -3.83
C SER A 17 -5.64 -3.49 -4.35
N ALA A 18 -4.91 -4.15 -3.45
CA ALA A 18 -3.81 -5.04 -3.80
C ALA A 18 -4.28 -6.21 -4.68
N LEU A 19 -5.42 -6.85 -4.34
CA LEU A 19 -6.00 -7.93 -5.14
C LEU A 19 -6.32 -7.47 -6.57
N VAL A 20 -6.97 -6.31 -6.71
CA VAL A 20 -7.30 -5.72 -8.02
C VAL A 20 -6.03 -5.40 -8.80
N LEU A 21 -5.03 -4.80 -8.16
CA LEU A 21 -3.76 -4.43 -8.77
C LEU A 21 -2.93 -5.65 -9.21
N PHE A 22 -2.93 -6.73 -8.44
CA PHE A 22 -2.23 -7.97 -8.80
C PHE A 22 -2.84 -8.66 -10.02
N SER A 23 -4.14 -8.47 -10.28
CA SER A 23 -4.77 -8.94 -11.53
C SER A 23 -4.19 -8.26 -12.78
N GLY A 24 -3.51 -7.11 -12.63
CA GLY A 24 -2.97 -6.32 -13.73
C GLY A 24 -3.95 -5.35 -14.39
N HIS A 25 -5.18 -5.22 -13.87
CA HIS A 25 -6.24 -4.37 -14.44
C HIS A 25 -6.49 -3.07 -13.65
N GLY A 26 -5.82 -2.89 -12.50
CA GLY A 26 -6.01 -1.75 -11.59
C GLY A 26 -5.28 -0.46 -12.01
N VAL A 27 -5.06 -0.20 -13.30
CA VAL A 27 -4.23 0.92 -13.76
C VAL A 27 -4.76 2.30 -13.32
N PHE A 28 -6.07 2.42 -13.13
CA PHE A 28 -6.70 3.64 -12.61
C PHE A 28 -6.21 4.02 -11.20
N MET A 29 -5.67 3.06 -10.45
CA MET A 29 -5.11 3.24 -9.11
C MET A 29 -3.61 3.57 -9.14
N VAL A 30 -2.98 3.51 -10.32
CA VAL A 30 -1.55 3.81 -10.51
C VAL A 30 -1.44 5.29 -10.90
N ALA A 31 -1.18 6.17 -9.92
CA ALA A 31 -1.23 7.62 -10.11
C ALA A 31 -0.36 8.14 -11.26
N SER A 32 0.81 7.53 -11.49
CA SER A 32 1.73 7.90 -12.58
C SER A 32 1.21 7.53 -13.97
N LEU A 33 0.31 6.55 -14.08
CA LEU A 33 -0.20 6.04 -15.36
C LEU A 33 -1.67 6.39 -15.62
N ASN A 34 -2.47 6.64 -14.58
CA ASN A 34 -3.90 6.96 -14.72
C ASN A 34 -4.15 8.32 -15.40
N ARG A 35 -3.17 9.22 -15.38
CA ARG A 35 -3.26 10.53 -16.05
C ARG A 35 -2.75 10.54 -17.49
N MET A 36 -2.09 9.47 -17.93
CA MET A 36 -1.58 9.35 -19.30
C MET A 36 -2.70 8.93 -20.24
N ASP A 37 -2.65 9.39 -21.49
CA ASP A 37 -3.54 8.89 -22.53
C ASP A 37 -3.39 7.36 -22.66
N PRO A 38 -4.48 6.58 -22.81
CA PRO A 38 -4.39 5.13 -22.91
C PRO A 38 -3.44 4.65 -24.02
N ALA A 39 -3.42 5.30 -25.19
CA ALA A 39 -2.56 4.87 -26.28
C ALA A 39 -1.08 5.13 -25.97
N GLU A 40 -0.77 6.29 -25.38
CA GLU A 40 0.59 6.63 -24.94
C GLU A 40 1.07 5.69 -23.84
N ARG A 41 0.21 5.38 -22.88
CA ARG A 41 0.53 4.50 -21.75
C ARG A 41 0.88 3.09 -22.23
N GLU A 42 0.04 2.48 -23.06
CA GLU A 42 0.27 1.12 -23.56
C GLU A 42 1.49 1.05 -24.49
N ALA A 43 1.82 2.13 -25.19
CA ALA A 43 3.02 2.21 -26.03
C ALA A 43 4.32 2.27 -25.21
N ASN A 44 4.33 3.05 -24.12
CA ASN A 44 5.56 3.36 -23.37
C ASN A 44 5.77 2.52 -22.11
N TYR A 45 4.74 1.83 -21.60
CA TYR A 45 4.83 1.09 -20.34
C TYR A 45 4.28 -0.33 -20.43
N ASP A 46 4.87 -1.23 -19.64
CA ASP A 46 4.26 -2.49 -19.24
C ASP A 46 3.28 -2.22 -18.09
N VAL A 47 2.02 -1.97 -18.46
CA VAL A 47 0.94 -1.60 -17.53
C VAL A 47 0.66 -2.69 -16.51
N LYS A 48 0.70 -3.97 -16.92
CA LYS A 48 0.43 -5.10 -16.00
C LYS A 48 1.50 -5.18 -14.92
N ARG A 49 2.77 -5.01 -15.30
CA ARG A 49 3.89 -4.99 -14.35
C ARG A 49 3.82 -3.79 -13.42
N ALA A 50 3.48 -2.61 -13.94
CA ALA A 50 3.29 -1.42 -13.13
C ALA A 50 2.14 -1.57 -12.12
N CYS A 51 1.00 -2.12 -12.54
CA CYS A 51 -0.12 -2.43 -11.65
C CYS A 51 0.31 -3.38 -10.53
N ARG A 52 1.00 -4.47 -10.85
CA ARG A 52 1.48 -5.42 -9.83
C ARG A 52 2.45 -4.77 -8.84
N ALA A 53 3.33 -3.88 -9.31
CA ALA A 53 4.24 -3.12 -8.44
C ALA A 53 3.47 -2.22 -7.45
N THR A 54 2.47 -1.47 -7.93
CA THR A 54 1.58 -0.70 -7.06
C THR A 54 0.75 -1.61 -6.13
N GLY A 55 0.41 -2.82 -6.56
CA GLY A 55 -0.25 -3.84 -5.74
C GLY A 55 0.60 -4.27 -4.54
N VAL A 56 1.92 -4.42 -4.72
CA VAL A 56 2.86 -4.68 -3.61
C VAL A 56 2.84 -3.53 -2.60
N PHE A 57 2.83 -2.29 -3.08
CA PHE A 57 2.69 -1.13 -2.19
C PHE A 57 1.39 -1.16 -1.39
N ALA A 58 0.25 -1.38 -2.07
CA ALA A 58 -1.05 -1.46 -1.40
C ALA A 58 -1.11 -2.60 -0.37
N LEU A 59 -0.53 -3.77 -0.70
CA LEU A 59 -0.43 -4.90 0.22
C LEU A 59 0.40 -4.54 1.46
N ALA A 60 1.59 -3.98 1.25
CA ALA A 60 2.48 -3.60 2.36
C ALA A 60 1.83 -2.57 3.29
N ALA A 61 1.21 -1.52 2.72
CA ALA A 61 0.49 -0.51 3.49
C ALA A 61 -0.67 -1.14 4.28
N GLY A 62 -1.48 -1.99 3.64
CA GLY A 62 -2.61 -2.65 4.28
C GLY A 62 -2.20 -3.55 5.45
N VAL A 63 -1.13 -4.33 5.28
CA VAL A 63 -0.59 -5.22 6.33
C VAL A 63 0.02 -4.43 7.49
N LEU A 64 0.79 -3.37 7.22
CA LEU A 64 1.37 -2.54 8.28
C LEU A 64 0.29 -1.86 9.13
N VAL A 65 -0.76 -1.33 8.48
CA VAL A 65 -1.91 -0.77 9.20
C VAL A 65 -2.66 -1.85 9.98
N LEU A 66 -2.80 -3.06 9.44
CA LEU A 66 -3.43 -4.19 10.14
C LEU A 66 -2.69 -4.57 11.43
N VAL A 67 -1.36 -4.63 11.36
CA VAL A 67 -0.51 -4.92 12.52
C VAL A 67 -0.60 -3.78 13.55
N PHE A 68 -0.63 -2.51 13.14
CA PHE A 68 -0.86 -1.39 14.07
C PHE A 68 -2.17 -1.57 14.85
N ILE A 69 -3.24 -1.98 14.16
CA ILE A 69 -4.55 -2.22 14.80
C ILE A 69 -4.49 -3.40 15.75
N ALA A 70 -3.84 -4.50 15.36
CA ALA A 70 -3.67 -5.67 16.21
C ALA A 70 -2.90 -5.31 17.49
N LEU A 71 -1.81 -4.54 17.37
CA LEU A 71 -1.05 -4.03 18.52
C LEU A 71 -1.93 -3.13 19.40
N LYS A 72 -2.70 -2.23 18.79
CA LYS A 72 -3.61 -1.34 19.53
C LYS A 72 -4.69 -2.11 20.27
N TYR A 73 -5.23 -3.17 19.68
CA TYR A 73 -6.18 -4.07 20.34
C TYR A 73 -5.53 -4.80 21.51
N ALA A 74 -4.32 -5.34 21.34
CA ALA A 74 -3.57 -6.00 22.41
C ALA A 74 -3.23 -5.05 23.58
N VAL A 75 -2.93 -3.77 23.30
CA VAL A 75 -2.75 -2.74 24.35
C VAL A 75 -4.04 -2.50 25.14
N LEU A 76 -5.21 -2.54 24.48
CA LEU A 76 -6.49 -2.28 25.13
C LEU A 76 -7.04 -3.47 25.92
N VAL A 77 -6.81 -4.69 25.43
CA VAL A 77 -7.49 -5.91 25.92
C VAL A 77 -6.54 -6.87 26.64
N GLU A 78 -5.28 -6.94 26.21
CA GLU A 78 -4.33 -7.96 26.66
C GLU A 78 -3.25 -7.39 27.59
N GLY A 79 -3.30 -6.10 27.91
CA GLY A 79 -2.38 -5.44 28.85
C GLY A 79 -0.98 -5.18 28.28
N LEU A 80 -0.82 -5.22 26.95
CA LEU A 80 0.44 -4.84 26.30
C LEU A 80 0.79 -3.38 26.61
N SER A 81 2.08 -3.09 26.84
CA SER A 81 2.52 -1.71 27.09
C SER A 81 2.24 -0.80 25.89
N ALA A 82 1.58 0.33 26.16
CA ALA A 82 1.34 1.37 25.16
C ALA A 82 2.64 1.93 24.55
N GLY A 83 3.78 1.75 25.22
CA GLY A 83 5.10 2.16 24.72
C GLY A 83 5.52 1.46 23.42
N VAL A 84 4.88 0.35 23.04
CA VAL A 84 5.14 -0.36 21.77
C VAL A 84 4.55 0.37 20.56
N LEU A 85 3.49 1.16 20.74
CA LEU A 85 2.79 1.81 19.63
C LEU A 85 3.61 2.92 18.98
N THR A 86 4.34 3.70 19.77
CA THR A 86 5.17 4.80 19.27
C THR A 86 6.29 4.34 18.31
N PRO A 87 7.18 3.39 18.69
CA PRO A 87 8.21 2.91 17.79
C PRO A 87 7.62 2.20 16.57
N TYR A 88 6.53 1.45 16.74
CA TYR A 88 5.85 0.82 15.61
C TYR A 88 5.28 1.85 14.62
N THR A 89 4.70 2.95 15.13
CA THR A 89 4.16 4.02 14.27
C THR A 89 5.25 4.63 13.40
N TRP A 90 6.42 4.92 13.98
CA TRP A 90 7.57 5.42 13.23
C TRP A 90 8.06 4.42 12.19
N PHE A 91 8.21 3.15 12.58
CA PHE A 91 8.58 2.08 11.66
C PHE A 91 7.60 1.97 10.49
N MET A 92 6.29 1.96 10.76
CA MET A 92 5.24 1.89 9.76
C MET A 92 5.31 3.05 8.77
N ILE A 93 5.45 4.29 9.25
CA ILE A 93 5.56 5.48 8.39
C ILE A 93 6.79 5.36 7.47
N ILE A 94 7.95 5.04 8.04
CA ILE A 94 9.20 4.88 7.27
C ILE A 94 9.06 3.76 6.23
N ALA A 95 8.47 2.64 6.61
CA ALA A 95 8.26 1.50 5.73
C ALA A 95 7.31 1.85 4.57
N ILE A 96 6.19 2.53 4.84
CA ILE A 96 5.24 2.95 3.80
C ILE A 96 5.91 3.91 2.81
N ILE A 97 6.67 4.89 3.30
CA ILE A 97 7.43 5.82 2.45
C ILE A 97 8.47 5.06 1.62
N GLY A 98 9.22 4.14 2.25
CA GLY A 98 10.22 3.33 1.57
C GLY A 98 9.64 2.49 0.43
N VAL A 99 8.53 1.80 0.69
CA VAL A 99 7.85 0.99 -0.35
C VAL A 99 7.23 1.87 -1.44
N LEU A 100 6.71 3.05 -1.10
CA LEU A 100 6.21 4.01 -2.09
C LEU A 100 7.34 4.47 -3.04
N ILE A 101 8.49 4.85 -2.50
CA ILE A 101 9.66 5.25 -3.28
C ILE A 101 10.14 4.08 -4.15
N ALA A 102 10.29 2.90 -3.57
CA ALA A 102 10.73 1.70 -4.28
C ALA A 102 9.77 1.32 -5.43
N SER A 103 8.46 1.38 -5.19
CA SER A 103 7.44 1.13 -6.22
C SER A 103 7.54 2.13 -7.36
N ASN A 104 7.69 3.42 -7.08
CA ASN A 104 7.82 4.45 -8.12
C ASN A 104 9.12 4.31 -8.91
N TYR A 105 10.24 4.06 -8.22
CA TYR A 105 11.53 3.80 -8.86
C TYR A 105 11.47 2.56 -9.76
N TYR A 106 10.82 1.48 -9.30
CA TYR A 106 10.65 0.28 -10.10
C TYR A 106 9.78 0.53 -11.34
N ILE A 107 8.69 1.28 -11.21
CA ILE A 107 7.82 1.62 -12.35
C ILE A 107 8.60 2.44 -13.38
N SER A 108 9.35 3.44 -12.95
CA SER A 108 10.08 4.33 -13.86
C SER A 108 11.28 3.68 -14.56
N THR A 109 11.90 2.67 -13.94
CA THR A 109 13.12 2.04 -14.47
C THR A 109 12.91 0.66 -15.09
N ARG A 110 11.91 -0.10 -14.62
CA ARG A 110 11.68 -1.51 -15.03
C ARG A 110 10.35 -1.75 -15.72
N CYS A 111 9.42 -0.79 -15.66
CA CYS A 111 8.13 -0.91 -16.35
C CYS A 111 8.02 0.01 -17.57
N LYS A 112 8.98 0.91 -17.81
CA LYS A 112 9.12 1.57 -19.11
C LYS A 112 9.58 0.57 -20.16
N LYS A 113 9.01 0.67 -21.36
CA LYS A 113 9.41 -0.09 -22.55
C LYS A 113 10.60 0.58 -23.25
#